data_AF-A0A9P5HAF2-F1
#
_entry.id   AF-A0A9P5HAF2-F1
#
_cell.length_a   1.000
_cell.length_b   1.000
_cell.length_c   1.000
_cell.angle_alpha   90.00
_cell.angle_beta   90.00
_cell.angle_gamma   90.00
#
_symmetry.space_group_name_H-M   'P 1'
#
loop_
_entity.id
_entity.type
_entity.pdbx_description
1 polymer ?
#
loop_
_entity_poly.entity_id
_entity_poly.type
_entity_poly.pdbx_seq_one_letter_code
_entity_poly.pdbx_strand_id
1 'polypeptide(L)'
;MLAAFSAATAYAGRTPQNKGWVYKLVSEAAREIHREGERADTPAERVARVQALVILDSIRMFDGDVALRAATERETPQFLAWLSSLKELKDELEAGISPEVLMSRDRPPASWENWVLLESVRRTVMMAFSFICISYILKSQEPPCEIMEPCISFTVSRHLWEAPSSVAFFQSWHHKPQYCVSEMDFKEVWMHARPDDVDDFAKLMLTAQAGPDAMEYFMVGNANISVGA
;
A
#
# COMPACT_ATOMS: atom_id res chain seq x y z
N MET A 1 -3.42 14.71 6.99
CA MET A 1 -2.42 14.33 5.96
C MET A 1 -1.11 15.11 6.04
N LEU A 2 -1.12 16.45 6.05
CA LEU A 2 0.11 17.26 6.15
C LEU A 2 0.95 16.97 7.40
N ALA A 3 0.29 16.68 8.54
CA ALA A 3 0.96 16.28 9.78
C ALA A 3 1.77 14.99 9.62
N ALA A 4 1.21 13.97 8.96
CA ALA A 4 1.89 12.70 8.71
C ALA A 4 3.11 12.89 7.79
N PHE A 5 2.96 13.65 6.70
CA PHE A 5 4.07 13.97 5.78
C PHE A 5 5.19 14.73 6.49
N SER A 6 4.85 15.76 7.28
CA SER A 6 5.82 16.55 8.03
C SER A 6 6.57 15.71 9.06
N ALA A 7 5.86 14.87 9.80
CA ALA A 7 6.46 13.98 10.79
C ALA A 7 7.36 12.91 10.16
N ALA A 8 6.93 12.29 9.05
CA ALA A 8 7.73 11.31 8.32
C ALA A 8 9.00 11.93 7.75
N THR A 9 8.91 13.16 7.20
CA THR A 9 10.06 13.90 6.67
C THR A 9 11.04 14.26 7.79
N ALA A 10 10.55 14.76 8.93
CA ALA A 10 11.38 15.04 10.10
C ALA A 10 12.06 13.77 10.64
N TYR A 11 11.36 12.63 10.59
CA TYR A 11 11.90 11.33 10.99
C TYR A 11 13.00 10.82 10.05
N ALA A 12 12.85 11.01 8.74
CA ALA A 12 13.88 10.67 7.77
C ALA A 12 15.16 11.51 7.96
N GLY A 13 15.00 12.79 8.34
CA GLY A 13 16.11 13.72 8.62
C GLY A 13 16.59 13.76 10.07
N ARG A 14 16.20 12.79 10.91
CA ARG A 14 16.51 12.83 12.34
C ARG A 14 18.00 12.62 12.61
N THR A 15 18.48 13.28 13.66
CA THR A 15 19.84 13.19 14.20
C THR A 15 19.77 12.81 15.68
N PRO A 16 20.86 12.33 16.30
CA PRO A 16 20.88 12.09 17.74
C PRO A 16 20.44 13.30 18.58
N GLN A 17 20.72 14.51 18.12
CA GLN A 17 20.42 15.77 18.81
C GLN A 17 18.94 16.15 18.75
N ASN A 18 18.22 15.84 17.66
CA ASN A 18 16.80 16.19 17.50
C ASN A 18 15.85 15.01 17.70
N LYS A 19 16.38 13.79 17.92
CA LYS A 19 15.63 12.53 18.04
C LYS A 19 14.41 12.63 18.95
N GLY A 20 14.59 13.16 20.17
CA GLY A 20 13.48 13.27 21.13
C GLY A 20 12.35 14.18 20.65
N TRP A 21 12.68 15.28 19.96
CA TRP A 21 11.69 16.17 19.36
C TRP A 21 10.96 15.49 18.19
N VAL A 22 11.69 14.80 17.32
CA VAL A 22 11.11 14.04 16.20
C VAL A 22 10.14 12.97 16.71
N TYR A 23 10.47 12.25 17.78
CA TYR A 23 9.60 11.20 18.32
C TYR A 23 8.31 11.75 18.89
N LYS A 24 8.42 12.90 19.56
CA LYS A 24 7.26 13.66 20.02
C LYS A 24 6.39 14.09 18.83
N LEU A 25 6.98 14.62 17.77
CA LEU A 25 6.28 15.04 16.55
C LEU A 25 5.54 13.86 15.88
N VAL A 26 6.19 12.71 15.71
CA VAL A 26 5.56 11.49 15.16
C VAL A 26 4.38 11.05 16.02
N SER A 27 4.55 11.04 17.35
CA SER A 27 3.49 10.67 18.28
C SER A 27 2.31 11.64 18.25
N GLU A 28 2.58 12.95 18.12
CA GLU A 28 1.55 13.99 18.02
C GLU A 28 0.80 13.90 16.70
N ALA A 29 1.51 13.71 15.58
CA ALA A 29 0.91 13.52 14.28
C ALA A 29 -0.02 12.31 14.27
N ALA A 30 0.39 11.19 14.86
CA ALA A 30 -0.46 10.00 14.93
C ALA A 30 -1.72 10.22 15.77
N ARG A 31 -1.61 10.87 16.93
CA ARG A 31 -2.78 11.24 17.75
C ARG A 31 -3.73 12.18 17.02
N GLU A 32 -3.19 13.12 16.23
CA GLU A 32 -3.98 14.00 15.40
C GLU A 32 -4.73 13.24 14.30
N ILE A 33 -4.05 12.31 13.61
CA ILE A 33 -4.71 11.44 12.62
C ILE A 33 -5.80 10.59 13.28
N HIS A 34 -5.57 10.04 14.48
CA HIS A 34 -6.61 9.33 15.23
C HIS A 34 -7.81 10.23 15.57
N ARG A 35 -7.58 11.47 15.98
CA ARG A 35 -8.63 12.43 16.33
C ARG A 35 -9.43 12.91 15.12
N GLU A 36 -8.76 13.16 14.00
CA GLU A 36 -9.38 13.70 12.77
C GLU A 36 -9.99 12.61 11.92
N GLY A 37 -9.40 11.42 11.89
CA GLY A 37 -9.83 10.30 11.05
C GLY A 37 -11.21 9.74 11.40
N GLU A 38 -11.71 10.00 12.61
CA GLU A 38 -13.11 9.73 12.99
C GLU A 38 -14.12 10.53 12.15
N ARG A 39 -13.70 11.67 11.59
CA ARG A 39 -14.52 12.54 10.74
C ARG A 39 -14.29 12.31 9.24
N ALA A 40 -13.59 11.23 8.86
CA ALA A 40 -13.33 10.92 7.47
C ALA A 40 -14.60 10.39 6.80
N ASP A 41 -15.26 11.25 6.03
CA ASP A 41 -16.57 10.97 5.46
C ASP A 41 -16.46 10.57 3.98
N THR A 42 -15.51 11.16 3.24
CA THR A 42 -15.32 10.87 1.83
C THR A 42 -14.46 9.62 1.61
N PRO A 43 -14.63 8.90 0.47
CA PRO A 43 -13.77 7.77 0.11
C PRO A 43 -12.27 8.11 0.14
N ALA A 44 -11.91 9.30 -0.35
CA ALA A 44 -10.52 9.77 -0.36
C ALA A 44 -9.97 10.00 1.06
N GLU A 45 -10.77 10.57 1.98
CA GLU A 45 -10.36 10.75 3.37
C GLU A 45 -10.19 9.42 4.11
N ARG A 46 -11.05 8.43 3.81
CA ARG A 46 -10.92 7.07 4.38
C ARG A 46 -9.63 6.38 3.92
N VAL A 47 -9.25 6.53 2.65
CA VAL A 47 -7.95 6.06 2.16
C VAL A 47 -6.82 6.81 2.87
N ALA A 48 -6.90 8.14 2.91
CA ALA A 48 -5.85 9.01 3.43
C ALA A 48 -5.55 8.74 4.92
N ARG A 49 -6.57 8.54 5.77
CA ARG A 49 -6.34 8.24 7.20
C ARG A 49 -5.59 6.92 7.40
N VAL A 50 -5.90 5.90 6.60
CA VAL A 50 -5.22 4.60 6.69
C VAL A 50 -3.80 4.71 6.16
N GLN A 51 -3.58 5.40 5.03
CA GLN A 51 -2.23 5.65 4.50
C GLN A 51 -1.34 6.39 5.51
N ALA A 52 -1.88 7.43 6.15
CA ALA A 52 -1.17 8.19 7.18
C ALA A 52 -0.77 7.31 8.37
N LEU A 53 -1.68 6.47 8.86
CA LEU A 53 -1.38 5.55 9.95
C LEU A 53 -0.37 4.49 9.53
N VAL A 54 -0.49 3.87 8.35
CA VAL A 54 0.52 2.90 7.86
C VAL A 54 1.93 3.49 7.91
N ILE A 55 2.11 4.74 7.48
CA ILE A 55 3.42 5.41 7.51
C ILE A 55 3.87 5.66 8.96
N LEU A 56 3.03 6.29 9.77
CA LEU A 56 3.38 6.68 11.14
C LEU A 56 3.58 5.45 12.04
N ASP A 57 2.77 4.42 11.89
CA ASP A 57 2.89 3.17 12.63
C ASP A 57 4.06 2.33 12.20
N SER A 58 4.42 2.32 10.91
CA SER A 58 5.68 1.71 10.47
C SER A 58 6.87 2.38 11.17
N ILE A 59 6.87 3.72 11.24
CA ILE A 59 7.90 4.47 11.98
C ILE A 59 7.90 4.07 13.46
N ARG A 60 6.75 4.15 14.13
CA ARG A 60 6.63 3.90 15.57
C ARG A 60 6.94 2.46 15.98
N MET A 61 6.53 1.48 15.17
CA MET A 61 6.69 0.05 15.43
C MET A 61 8.14 -0.41 15.22
N PHE A 62 8.77 0.04 14.13
CA PHE A 62 10.07 -0.47 13.68
C PHE A 62 11.28 0.35 14.11
N ASP A 63 11.11 1.54 14.70
CA ASP A 63 12.23 2.36 15.17
C ASP A 63 13.02 1.74 16.34
N GLY A 64 12.37 0.91 17.16
CA GLY A 64 12.99 0.24 18.32
C GLY A 64 12.72 0.92 19.66
N ASP A 65 12.14 2.12 19.66
CA ASP A 65 11.64 2.76 20.87
C ASP A 65 10.42 2.04 21.45
N VAL A 66 10.51 1.63 22.72
CA VAL A 66 9.47 0.83 23.39
C VAL A 66 8.18 1.65 23.60
N ALA A 67 8.28 2.96 23.84
CA ALA A 67 7.11 3.79 24.08
C ALA A 67 6.35 4.08 22.78
N LEU A 68 7.07 4.30 21.67
CA LEU A 68 6.46 4.43 20.34
C LEU A 68 5.75 3.13 19.94
N ARG A 69 6.40 1.98 20.14
CA ARG A 69 5.78 0.67 19.88
C ARG A 69 4.51 0.47 20.71
N ALA A 70 4.59 0.67 22.03
CA ALA A 70 3.43 0.51 22.92
C ALA A 70 2.26 1.44 22.53
N ALA A 71 2.53 2.62 21.95
CA ALA A 71 1.49 3.49 21.45
C ALA A 71 0.76 2.90 20.24
N THR A 72 1.48 2.38 19.24
CA THR A 72 0.90 1.68 18.09
C THR A 72 0.07 0.47 18.53
N GLU A 73 0.54 -0.30 19.51
CA GLU A 73 -0.19 -1.46 20.02
C GLU A 73 -1.53 -1.07 20.67
N ARG A 74 -1.53 -0.02 21.49
CA ARG A 74 -2.75 0.52 22.09
C ARG A 74 -3.75 1.02 21.05
N GLU A 75 -3.26 1.54 19.93
CA GLU A 75 -4.05 2.16 18.86
C GLU A 75 -4.45 1.16 17.76
N THR A 76 -3.90 -0.06 17.78
CA THR A 76 -4.15 -1.11 16.80
C THR A 76 -5.63 -1.44 16.59
N PRO A 77 -6.49 -1.56 17.63
CA PRO A 77 -7.91 -1.85 17.42
C PRO A 77 -8.63 -0.81 16.54
N GLN A 78 -8.30 0.47 16.70
CA GLN A 78 -8.87 1.55 15.88
C GLN A 78 -8.37 1.47 14.44
N PHE A 79 -7.08 1.18 14.25
CA PHE A 79 -6.50 0.98 12.92
C PHE A 79 -7.21 -0.17 12.18
N LEU A 80 -7.46 -1.30 12.86
CA LEU A 80 -8.18 -2.44 12.30
C LEU A 80 -9.62 -2.10 11.92
N ALA A 81 -10.33 -1.33 12.75
CA ALA A 81 -11.68 -0.87 12.44
C ALA A 81 -11.71 0.00 11.17
N TRP A 82 -10.75 0.92 11.02
CA TRP A 82 -10.65 1.76 9.83
C TRP A 82 -10.21 0.99 8.58
N LEU A 83 -9.37 -0.04 8.73
CA LEU A 83 -9.02 -0.95 7.65
C LEU A 83 -10.25 -1.76 7.20
N SER A 84 -11.08 -2.26 8.12
CA SER A 84 -12.34 -2.94 7.79
C SER A 84 -13.26 -2.03 6.97
N SER A 85 -13.47 -0.79 7.42
CA SER A 85 -14.25 0.21 6.68
C SER A 85 -13.67 0.51 5.28
N LEU A 86 -12.35 0.40 5.12
CA LEU A 86 -11.70 0.58 3.81
C LEU A 86 -11.89 -0.64 2.90
N LYS A 87 -11.96 -1.85 3.46
CA LYS A 87 -12.32 -3.08 2.72
C LYS A 87 -13.77 -3.01 2.24
N GLU A 88 -14.69 -2.57 3.09
CA GLU A 88 -16.10 -2.36 2.69
C GLU A 88 -16.20 -1.39 1.50
N LEU A 89 -15.48 -0.27 1.55
CA LEU A 89 -15.40 0.68 0.43
C LEU A 89 -14.80 0.05 -0.83
N LYS A 90 -13.78 -0.81 -0.71
CA LYS A 90 -13.22 -1.56 -1.85
C LYS A 90 -14.32 -2.39 -2.51
N ASP A 91 -15.06 -3.16 -1.74
CA ASP A 91 -16.06 -4.09 -2.26
C ASP A 91 -17.26 -3.35 -2.88
N GLU A 92 -17.65 -2.20 -2.31
CA GLU A 92 -18.61 -1.26 -2.92
C GLU A 92 -18.15 -0.76 -4.29
N LEU A 93 -16.88 -0.33 -4.40
CA LEU A 93 -16.30 0.17 -5.65
C LEU A 93 -16.10 -0.93 -6.70
N GLU A 94 -15.84 -2.17 -6.28
CA GLU A 94 -15.73 -3.32 -7.17
C GLU A 94 -17.10 -3.82 -7.65
N ALA A 95 -18.17 -3.52 -6.91
CA ALA A 95 -19.55 -3.86 -7.24
C ALA A 95 -19.76 -5.37 -7.55
N GLY A 96 -19.01 -6.24 -6.87
CA GLY A 96 -19.05 -7.70 -7.06
C GLY A 96 -18.44 -8.20 -8.38
N ILE A 97 -17.77 -7.33 -9.14
CA ILE A 97 -17.03 -7.71 -10.34
C ILE A 97 -15.64 -8.21 -9.92
N SER A 98 -15.22 -9.35 -10.45
CA SER A 98 -13.90 -9.89 -10.11
C SER A 98 -12.77 -8.93 -10.52
N PRO A 99 -11.66 -8.89 -9.76
CA PRO A 99 -10.52 -8.03 -10.08
C PRO A 99 -9.96 -8.24 -11.49
N GLU A 100 -9.89 -9.49 -11.95
CA GLU A 100 -9.36 -9.85 -13.26
C GLU A 100 -10.19 -9.22 -14.39
N VAL A 101 -11.50 -9.14 -14.19
CA VAL A 101 -12.42 -8.50 -15.14
C VAL A 101 -12.32 -6.98 -15.06
N LEU A 102 -12.21 -6.41 -13.86
CA LEU A 102 -12.06 -4.95 -13.66
C LEU A 102 -10.72 -4.41 -14.20
N MET A 103 -9.69 -5.24 -14.19
CA MET A 103 -8.34 -4.91 -14.65
C MET A 103 -8.08 -5.41 -16.08
N SER A 104 -9.08 -5.98 -16.75
CA SER A 104 -8.96 -6.44 -18.14
C SER A 104 -8.84 -5.27 -19.11
N ARG A 105 -7.90 -5.37 -20.06
CA ARG A 105 -7.69 -4.35 -21.10
C ARG A 105 -8.95 -4.08 -21.93
N ASP A 106 -9.79 -5.09 -22.11
CA ASP A 106 -11.02 -4.99 -22.90
C ASP A 106 -12.13 -4.22 -22.19
N ARG A 107 -11.97 -3.92 -20.89
CA ARG A 107 -12.95 -3.21 -20.08
C ARG A 107 -12.32 -2.00 -19.39
N PRO A 108 -12.15 -0.87 -20.09
CA PRO A 108 -11.71 0.37 -19.45
C PRO A 108 -12.67 0.79 -18.32
N PRO A 109 -12.14 1.40 -17.24
CA PRO A 109 -12.97 1.92 -16.16
C PRO A 109 -13.83 3.09 -16.66
N ALA A 110 -14.94 3.34 -15.97
CA ALA A 110 -15.88 4.41 -16.33
C ALA A 110 -15.24 5.81 -16.26
N SER A 111 -14.31 6.02 -15.33
CA SER A 111 -13.52 7.25 -15.22
C SER A 111 -12.13 6.96 -14.68
N TRP A 112 -11.20 7.86 -14.98
CA TRP A 112 -9.83 7.80 -14.46
C TRP A 112 -9.80 8.00 -12.94
N GLU A 113 -10.61 8.93 -12.43
CA GLU A 113 -10.68 9.25 -11.00
C GLU A 113 -11.20 8.07 -10.17
N ASN A 114 -12.21 7.34 -10.68
CA ASN A 114 -12.73 6.16 -10.00
C ASN A 114 -11.70 5.03 -10.00
N TRP A 115 -10.96 4.87 -11.10
CA TRP A 115 -9.86 3.90 -11.15
C TRP A 115 -8.75 4.25 -10.16
N VAL A 116 -8.32 5.52 -10.11
CA VAL A 116 -7.30 5.98 -9.15
C VAL A 116 -7.75 5.76 -7.72
N LEU A 117 -9.01 6.07 -7.40
CA LEU A 117 -9.56 5.85 -6.06
C LEU A 117 -9.56 4.36 -5.70
N LEU A 118 -10.11 3.50 -6.56
CA LEU A 118 -10.19 2.06 -6.32
C LEU A 118 -8.78 1.43 -6.22
N GLU A 119 -7.87 1.80 -7.09
CA GLU A 119 -6.49 1.32 -7.06
C GLU A 119 -5.75 1.83 -5.80
N SER A 120 -6.01 3.07 -5.37
CA SER A 120 -5.49 3.59 -4.10
C SER A 120 -6.01 2.82 -2.89
N VAL A 121 -7.31 2.46 -2.89
CA VAL A 121 -7.91 1.60 -1.85
C VAL A 121 -7.21 0.25 -1.82
N ARG A 122 -7.10 -0.45 -2.96
CA ARG A 122 -6.44 -1.76 -3.10
C ARG A 122 -5.00 -1.75 -2.59
N ARG A 123 -4.18 -0.80 -3.05
CA ARG A 123 -2.77 -0.65 -2.64
C ARG A 123 -2.65 -0.32 -1.15
N THR A 124 -3.54 0.52 -0.62
CA THR A 124 -3.54 0.89 0.81
C THR A 124 -3.92 -0.30 1.69
N VAL A 125 -4.94 -1.07 1.30
CA VAL A 125 -5.34 -2.30 1.97
C VAL A 125 -4.18 -3.30 2.00
N MET A 126 -3.50 -3.52 0.86
CA MET A 126 -2.31 -4.37 0.79
C MET A 126 -1.19 -3.92 1.74
N MET A 127 -0.87 -2.62 1.77
CA MET A 127 0.17 -2.09 2.67
C MET A 127 -0.21 -2.21 4.14
N ALA A 128 -1.46 -1.93 4.48
CA ALA A 128 -1.96 -2.05 5.84
C ALA A 128 -1.89 -3.50 6.34
N PHE A 129 -2.29 -4.45 5.50
CA PHE A 129 -2.16 -5.87 5.81
C PHE A 129 -0.69 -6.29 5.97
N SER A 130 0.18 -5.89 5.05
CA SER A 130 1.61 -6.17 5.14
C SER A 130 2.21 -5.65 6.46
N PHE A 131 1.85 -4.41 6.84
CA PHE A 131 2.25 -3.82 8.12
C PHE A 131 1.76 -4.66 9.31
N ILE A 132 0.46 -5.01 9.35
CA ILE A 132 -0.12 -5.83 10.42
C ILE A 132 0.60 -7.18 10.50
N CYS A 133 0.72 -7.91 9.40
CA CYS A 133 1.36 -9.22 9.37
C CYS A 133 2.79 -9.17 9.93
N ILE A 134 3.60 -8.21 9.46
CA ILE A 134 4.97 -8.03 9.98
C ILE A 134 4.94 -7.68 11.48
N SER A 135 4.03 -6.79 11.89
CA SER A 135 3.92 -6.37 13.30
C SER A 135 3.59 -7.55 14.24
N TYR A 136 2.77 -8.51 13.80
CA TYR A 136 2.43 -9.72 14.55
C TYR A 136 3.55 -10.76 14.52
N ILE A 137 4.19 -10.96 13.37
CA ILE A 137 5.36 -11.85 13.23
C ILE A 137 6.48 -11.43 14.19
N LEU A 138 6.77 -10.12 14.28
CA LEU A 138 7.79 -9.60 15.20
C LEU A 138 7.48 -9.84 16.67
N LYS A 139 6.20 -10.06 17.01
CA LYS A 139 5.75 -10.42 18.37
C LYS A 139 5.66 -11.92 18.59
N SER A 140 6.01 -12.73 17.59
CA SER A 140 5.78 -14.18 17.59
C SER A 140 4.30 -14.53 17.83
N GLN A 141 3.40 -13.74 17.23
CA GLN A 141 1.95 -13.93 17.32
C GLN A 141 1.38 -14.17 15.92
N GLU A 142 0.24 -14.86 15.86
CA GLU A 142 -0.53 -15.00 14.63
C GLU A 142 -1.43 -13.77 14.41
N PRO A 143 -1.50 -13.23 13.18
CA PRO A 143 -2.46 -12.18 12.87
C PRO A 143 -3.89 -12.72 13.01
N PRO A 144 -4.87 -11.89 13.40
CA PRO A 144 -6.28 -12.29 13.46
C PRO A 144 -6.78 -12.88 12.14
N CYS A 145 -7.44 -14.05 12.18
CA CYS A 145 -7.88 -14.78 10.99
C CYS A 145 -8.81 -13.95 10.07
N GLU A 146 -9.68 -13.12 10.65
CA GLU A 146 -10.63 -12.24 9.94
C GLU A 146 -9.96 -11.18 9.04
N ILE A 147 -8.67 -10.92 9.28
CA ILE A 147 -7.84 -9.98 8.52
C ILE A 147 -7.30 -10.66 7.25
N MET A 148 -7.10 -11.99 7.25
CA MET A 148 -6.47 -12.74 6.15
C MET A 148 -7.42 -13.12 5.01
N GLU A 149 -8.29 -12.20 4.61
CA GLU A 149 -9.26 -12.48 3.55
C GLU A 149 -8.57 -12.55 2.17
N PRO A 150 -8.83 -13.59 1.34
CA PRO A 150 -8.03 -13.91 0.15
C PRO A 150 -8.18 -12.95 -1.04
N CYS A 151 -8.94 -11.86 -0.95
CA CYS A 151 -9.30 -11.04 -2.11
C CYS A 151 -8.48 -9.73 -2.24
N ILE A 152 -7.18 -9.77 -1.95
CA ILE A 152 -6.32 -8.60 -2.21
C ILE A 152 -5.76 -8.70 -3.63
N SER A 153 -6.13 -7.73 -4.45
CA SER A 153 -5.65 -7.58 -5.81
C SER A 153 -5.26 -6.14 -6.09
N PHE A 154 -4.35 -5.93 -7.05
CA PHE A 154 -3.96 -4.60 -7.52
C PHE A 154 -3.40 -4.66 -8.94
N THR A 155 -3.34 -3.51 -9.58
CA THR A 155 -2.84 -3.36 -10.95
C THR A 155 -1.35 -3.03 -10.92
N VAL A 156 -0.52 -3.85 -11.58
CA VAL A 156 0.86 -3.48 -11.94
C VAL A 156 0.84 -2.82 -13.30
N SER A 157 0.94 -1.49 -13.32
CA SER A 157 1.24 -0.71 -14.51
C SER A 157 1.67 0.69 -14.13
N ARG A 158 2.96 0.98 -14.30
CA ARG A 158 3.51 2.33 -14.13
C ARG A 158 2.80 3.34 -15.03
N HIS A 159 2.52 2.94 -16.27
CA HIS A 159 1.90 3.80 -17.27
C HIS A 159 0.47 4.23 -16.92
N LEU A 160 -0.25 3.42 -16.15
CA LEU A 160 -1.59 3.77 -15.65
C LEU A 160 -1.51 4.59 -14.37
N TRP A 161 -0.71 4.14 -13.41
CA TRP A 161 -0.59 4.79 -12.11
C TRP A 161 -0.02 6.21 -12.20
N GLU A 162 1.00 6.40 -13.04
CA GLU A 162 1.68 7.69 -13.23
C GLU A 162 1.10 8.52 -14.40
N ALA A 163 -0.04 8.12 -14.96
CA ALA A 163 -0.67 8.87 -16.05
C ALA A 163 -0.95 10.32 -15.61
N PRO A 164 -0.49 11.36 -16.34
CA PRO A 164 -0.61 12.75 -15.91
C PRO A 164 -2.01 13.35 -16.14
N SER A 165 -2.87 12.64 -16.87
CA SER A 165 -4.23 13.07 -17.19
C SER A 165 -5.11 11.90 -17.58
N SER A 166 -6.43 12.10 -17.54
CA SER A 166 -7.43 11.13 -18.01
C SER A 166 -7.18 10.70 -19.46
N VAL A 167 -6.81 11.63 -20.35
CA VAL A 167 -6.50 11.33 -21.76
C VAL A 167 -5.29 10.40 -21.87
N ALA A 168 -4.21 10.72 -21.15
CA ALA A 168 -3.02 9.87 -21.13
C ALA A 168 -3.30 8.50 -20.52
N PHE A 169 -4.14 8.44 -19.48
CA PHE A 169 -4.57 7.20 -18.85
C PHE A 169 -5.30 6.28 -19.84
N PHE A 170 -6.34 6.76 -20.52
CA PHE A 170 -7.08 5.94 -21.49
C PHE A 170 -6.23 5.57 -22.72
N GLN A 171 -5.30 6.44 -23.13
CA GLN A 171 -4.30 6.06 -24.14
C GLN A 171 -3.41 4.91 -23.66
N SER A 172 -2.88 5.00 -22.44
CA SER A 172 -2.07 3.94 -21.83
C SER A 172 -2.86 2.64 -21.66
N TRP A 173 -4.13 2.69 -21.22
CA TRP A 173 -5.00 1.52 -21.05
C TRP A 173 -5.05 0.62 -22.28
N HIS A 174 -5.11 1.23 -23.47
CA HIS A 174 -5.17 0.50 -24.72
C HIS A 174 -3.81 0.03 -25.23
N HIS A 175 -2.72 0.74 -24.94
CA HIS A 175 -1.43 0.55 -25.64
C HIS A 175 -0.28 0.06 -24.75
N LYS A 176 -0.44 0.11 -23.43
CA LYS A 176 0.61 -0.20 -22.45
C LYS A 176 0.28 -1.49 -21.69
N PRO A 177 1.30 -2.21 -21.19
CA PRO A 177 1.06 -3.40 -20.39
C PRO A 177 0.41 -3.05 -19.05
N GLN A 178 -0.48 -3.94 -18.61
CA GLN A 178 -1.11 -3.92 -17.29
C GLN A 178 -1.30 -5.36 -16.82
N TYR A 179 -0.98 -5.63 -15.56
CA TYR A 179 -1.08 -6.97 -14.96
C TYR A 179 -1.96 -6.91 -13.72
N CYS A 180 -2.94 -7.79 -13.63
CA CYS A 180 -3.73 -8.01 -12.42
C CYS A 180 -2.95 -8.97 -11.52
N VAL A 181 -2.47 -8.48 -10.38
CA VAL A 181 -1.90 -9.33 -9.33
C VAL A 181 -3.02 -9.62 -8.35
N SER A 182 -3.33 -10.90 -8.15
CA SER A 182 -4.29 -11.39 -7.16
C SER A 182 -3.59 -12.42 -6.29
N GLU A 183 -3.94 -12.51 -5.01
CA GLU A 183 -3.39 -13.51 -4.08
C GLU A 183 -1.86 -13.55 -4.02
N MET A 184 -1.20 -12.40 -4.24
CA MET A 184 0.27 -12.29 -4.34
C MET A 184 0.90 -13.17 -5.45
N ASP A 185 0.13 -13.52 -6.49
CA ASP A 185 0.68 -14.17 -7.68
C ASP A 185 1.27 -13.13 -8.65
N PHE A 186 2.60 -13.10 -8.72
CA PHE A 186 3.35 -12.22 -9.62
C PHE A 186 3.89 -12.93 -10.87
N LYS A 187 3.48 -14.17 -11.13
CA LYS A 187 4.02 -14.98 -12.23
C LYS A 187 3.98 -14.25 -13.58
N GLU A 188 2.84 -13.65 -13.92
CA GLU A 188 2.67 -12.90 -15.17
C GLU A 188 3.59 -11.67 -15.23
N VAL A 189 3.81 -11.01 -14.10
CA VAL A 189 4.71 -9.85 -14.00
C VAL A 189 6.15 -10.31 -14.24
N TRP A 190 6.60 -11.38 -13.59
CA TRP A 190 7.95 -11.91 -13.76
C TRP A 190 8.23 -12.40 -15.18
N MET A 191 7.24 -12.99 -15.85
CA MET A 191 7.42 -13.53 -17.21
C MET A 191 7.38 -12.46 -18.30
N HIS A 192 6.63 -11.37 -18.10
CA HIS A 192 6.26 -10.49 -19.20
C HIS A 192 6.52 -9.01 -18.96
N ALA A 193 6.64 -8.54 -17.72
CA ALA A 193 6.86 -7.12 -17.44
C ALA A 193 8.32 -6.72 -17.69
N ARG A 194 8.52 -5.47 -18.10
CA ARG A 194 9.84 -4.82 -18.13
C ARG A 194 10.00 -3.93 -16.90
N PRO A 195 11.24 -3.57 -16.53
CA PRO A 195 11.49 -2.62 -15.44
C PRO A 195 10.69 -1.30 -15.56
N ASP A 196 10.52 -0.80 -16.78
CA ASP A 196 9.78 0.44 -17.06
C ASP A 196 8.25 0.30 -16.88
N ASP A 197 7.73 -0.93 -16.82
CA ASP A 197 6.29 -1.20 -16.66
C ASP A 197 5.88 -1.24 -15.17
N VAL A 198 6.85 -1.29 -14.26
CA VAL A 198 6.64 -1.51 -12.82
C VAL A 198 6.84 -0.20 -12.05
N ASP A 199 5.82 0.24 -11.31
CA ASP A 199 5.90 1.40 -10.42
C ASP A 199 6.54 1.05 -9.07
N ASP A 200 6.83 2.06 -8.25
CA ASP A 200 7.54 1.86 -6.98
C ASP A 200 6.76 1.01 -5.97
N PHE A 201 5.42 1.02 -6.02
CA PHE A 201 4.60 0.15 -5.19
C PHE A 201 4.79 -1.32 -5.61
N ALA A 202 4.68 -1.62 -6.91
CA ALA A 202 4.87 -2.96 -7.41
C ALA A 202 6.32 -3.47 -7.19
N LYS A 203 7.33 -2.60 -7.32
CA LYS A 203 8.73 -2.95 -6.97
C LYS A 203 8.86 -3.35 -5.51
N LEU A 204 8.23 -2.62 -4.58
CA LEU A 204 8.23 -2.94 -3.16
C LEU A 204 7.63 -4.34 -2.92
N MET A 205 6.48 -4.64 -3.53
CA MET A 205 5.82 -5.94 -3.37
C MET A 205 6.61 -7.10 -3.98
N LEU A 206 7.17 -6.92 -5.18
CA LEU A 206 8.05 -7.91 -5.84
C LEU A 206 9.31 -8.18 -5.01
N THR A 207 9.93 -7.13 -4.46
CA THR A 207 11.11 -7.25 -3.57
C THR A 207 10.77 -8.02 -2.31
N ALA A 208 9.60 -7.79 -1.72
CA ALA A 208 9.16 -8.51 -0.53
C ALA A 208 8.94 -10.01 -0.80
N GLN A 209 8.53 -10.38 -2.01
CA GLN A 209 8.32 -11.78 -2.40
C GLN A 209 9.60 -12.50 -2.82
N ALA A 210 10.38 -11.91 -3.74
CA ALA A 210 11.51 -12.58 -4.39
C ALA A 210 12.88 -12.21 -3.78
N GLY A 211 12.92 -11.19 -2.91
CA GLY A 211 14.15 -10.66 -2.33
C GLY A 211 14.82 -9.59 -3.21
N PRO A 212 15.76 -8.82 -2.62
CA PRO A 212 16.42 -7.70 -3.28
C PRO A 212 17.30 -8.12 -4.47
N ASP A 213 17.99 -9.26 -4.38
CA ASP A 213 18.91 -9.72 -5.43
C ASP A 213 18.15 -10.05 -6.72
N ALA A 214 17.04 -10.80 -6.62
CA ALA A 214 16.17 -11.09 -7.75
C ALA A 214 15.62 -9.80 -8.37
N MET A 215 15.23 -8.85 -7.52
CA MET A 215 14.75 -7.56 -8.01
C MET A 215 15.85 -6.77 -8.74
N GLU A 216 17.09 -6.79 -8.26
CA GLU A 216 18.23 -6.15 -8.94
C GLU A 216 18.45 -6.72 -10.34
N TYR A 217 18.47 -8.05 -10.49
CA TYR A 217 18.57 -8.70 -11.80
C TYR A 217 17.44 -8.32 -12.75
N PHE A 218 16.20 -8.28 -12.24
CA PHE A 218 15.05 -7.85 -13.01
C PHE A 218 15.21 -6.40 -13.48
N MET A 219 15.61 -5.49 -12.60
CA MET A 219 15.79 -4.06 -12.92
C MET A 219 16.87 -3.79 -13.97
N VAL A 220 17.87 -4.67 -14.10
CA VAL A 220 18.90 -4.60 -15.15
C VAL A 220 18.40 -5.17 -16.50
N GLY A 221 17.22 -5.80 -16.53
CA GLY A 221 16.63 -6.41 -17.73
C GLY A 221 17.10 -7.84 -17.99
N ASN A 222 17.75 -8.48 -17.01
CA ASN A 222 18.19 -9.87 -17.12
C ASN A 222 17.08 -10.81 -16.60
N ALA A 223 16.13 -11.15 -17.47
CA ALA A 223 14.95 -11.97 -17.15
C ALA A 223 15.23 -13.47 -16.86
N ASN A 224 16.48 -13.87 -16.63
CA ASN A 224 16.80 -15.26 -16.24
C ASN A 224 16.80 -15.41 -14.72
N ILE A 225 15.65 -15.19 -14.09
CA ILE A 225 15.44 -15.53 -12.69
C ILE A 225 14.71 -16.87 -12.67
N SER A 226 15.39 -17.93 -12.25
CA SER A 226 14.75 -19.22 -11.97
C SER A 226 13.86 -19.03 -10.73
N VAL A 227 12.57 -18.79 -10.94
CA VAL A 227 11.60 -18.80 -9.84
C VAL A 227 11.47 -20.27 -9.41
N GLY A 228 11.95 -20.57 -8.20
CA GLY A 228 11.83 -21.90 -7.60
C GLY A 228 10.36 -22.28 -7.45
N ALA A 229 10.05 -23.51 -7.87
CA ALA A 229 8.73 -24.14 -7.74
C ALA A 229 8.32 -24.37 -6.28
#